data_AF-Q97WU6-F1
#
_entry.id   AF-Q97WU6-F1
#
_cell.length_a   1.000
_cell.length_b   1.000
_cell.length_c   1.000
_cell.angle_alpha   90.00
_cell.angle_beta   90.00
_cell.angle_gamma   90.00
#
_symmetry.space_group_name_H-M   'P 1'
#
loop_
_entity.id
_entity.type
_entity.pdbx_description
1 polymer ?
#
loop_
_entity_poly.entity_id
_entity_poly.type
_entity_poly.pdbx_seq_one_letter_code
_entity_poly.pdbx_strand_id
1 'polypeptide(L)'
;MMVVVEYKKPKRVVGWGEYKGLRKFESIYDLPPEAVEVLFKLLSVQGDTEFASIEQHMPWLIHAPKLSDRVTISRIMVDEMRHGWQVIQILKEFGEEGKKIAEDLLSRRMGRHKLDAFNIPFNMWEDTLGFTFLIDRVGMFQLLAFEDSSFGPLSRIIPTMMMEEEFHINFGYTGIKKLVEEGKRDLAQALINKWFPRGLDMFGHSKSITIDLAYKYGIKKMRNDEMRQLYIKDIKELITPLGLELPDINRNRRVY
;
A
#
# COMPACT_ATOMS: atom_id res chain seq x y z
N MET A 1 15.02 9.23 6.83
CA MET A 1 14.11 10.16 6.18
C MET A 1 12.74 9.54 6.28
N MET A 2 11.98 9.93 7.31
CA MET A 2 10.55 9.64 7.37
C MET A 2 9.95 9.99 6.01
N VAL A 3 9.11 9.11 5.46
CA VAL A 3 8.24 9.48 4.35
C VAL A 3 7.40 10.67 4.80
N VAL A 4 7.69 11.85 4.26
CA VAL A 4 6.89 13.06 4.49
C VAL A 4 5.96 13.20 3.31
N VAL A 5 4.65 13.13 3.58
CA VAL A 5 3.64 13.35 2.55
C VAL A 5 3.34 14.83 2.45
N GLU A 6 3.71 15.43 1.33
CA GLU A 6 3.30 16.78 1.00
C GLU A 6 2.21 16.71 -0.05
N TYR A 7 1.05 17.32 0.21
CA TYR A 7 -0.01 17.40 -0.79
C TYR A 7 0.51 18.17 -2.01
N LYS A 8 0.59 17.48 -3.14
CA LYS A 8 0.93 18.08 -4.43
C LYS A 8 -0.25 17.91 -5.37
N LYS A 9 -0.76 19.03 -5.86
CA LYS A 9 -1.76 18.99 -6.91
C LYS A 9 -1.16 18.27 -8.13
N PRO A 10 -1.85 17.28 -8.70
CA PRO A 10 -1.37 16.56 -9.87
C PRO A 10 -1.01 17.50 -11.01
N LYS A 11 0.15 17.28 -11.63
CA LYS A 11 0.55 18.00 -12.83
C LYS A 11 -0.38 17.64 -13.99
N ARG A 12 -0.52 18.56 -14.94
CA ARG A 12 -1.32 18.34 -16.16
C ARG A 12 -0.57 17.55 -17.24
N VAL A 13 0.75 17.45 -17.11
CA VAL A 13 1.64 16.81 -18.09
C VAL A 13 2.35 15.61 -17.48
N VAL A 14 2.65 14.63 -18.32
CA VAL A 14 3.38 13.41 -17.93
C VAL A 14 4.84 13.75 -17.61
N GLY A 15 5.34 13.26 -16.47
CA GLY A 15 6.67 13.63 -15.95
C GLY A 15 7.83 12.73 -16.38
N TRP A 16 7.55 11.48 -16.75
CA TRP A 16 8.55 10.45 -17.07
C TRP A 16 8.01 9.44 -18.09
N GLY A 17 8.85 8.50 -18.52
CA GLY A 17 8.49 7.49 -19.51
C GLY A 17 8.42 8.06 -20.94
N GLU A 18 7.86 7.25 -21.83
CA GLU A 18 7.77 7.48 -23.28
C GLU A 18 6.95 8.74 -23.63
N TYR A 19 5.91 9.02 -22.85
CA TYR A 19 4.98 10.13 -23.10
C TYR A 19 5.33 11.42 -22.34
N LYS A 20 6.56 11.54 -21.83
CA LYS A 20 7.01 12.71 -21.08
C LYS A 20 6.76 14.01 -21.86
N GLY A 21 6.15 14.98 -21.18
CA GLY A 21 5.82 16.30 -21.75
C GLY A 21 4.46 16.37 -22.45
N LEU A 22 3.82 15.23 -22.73
CA LEU A 22 2.45 15.21 -23.24
C LEU A 22 1.44 15.46 -22.12
N ARG A 23 0.19 15.77 -22.49
CA ARG A 23 -0.93 15.80 -21.54
C ARG A 23 -1.18 14.40 -20.99
N LYS A 24 -1.62 14.31 -19.74
CA LYS A 24 -2.05 13.05 -19.14
C LYS A 24 -3.25 12.47 -19.91
N PHE A 25 -3.32 11.14 -19.95
CA PHE A 25 -4.41 10.39 -20.57
C PHE A 25 -5.65 10.49 -19.68
N GLU A 26 -6.82 10.78 -20.26
CA GLU A 26 -8.05 11.02 -19.49
C GLU A 26 -9.06 9.90 -19.62
N SER A 27 -8.86 8.99 -20.58
CA SER A 27 -9.61 7.76 -20.74
C SER A 27 -8.68 6.58 -21.00
N ILE A 28 -9.11 5.37 -20.62
CA ILE A 28 -8.40 4.14 -20.98
C ILE A 28 -8.27 3.95 -22.50
N TYR A 29 -9.15 4.56 -23.30
CA TYR A 29 -9.08 4.52 -24.77
C TYR A 29 -7.97 5.40 -25.34
N ASP A 30 -7.44 6.35 -24.55
CA ASP A 30 -6.31 7.18 -24.94
C ASP A 30 -4.96 6.47 -24.71
N LEU A 31 -4.97 5.39 -23.93
CA LEU A 31 -3.77 4.63 -23.58
C LEU A 31 -3.43 3.57 -24.66
N PRO A 32 -2.14 3.26 -24.86
CA PRO A 32 -1.74 2.09 -25.63
C PRO A 32 -2.33 0.80 -25.04
N PRO A 33 -2.68 -0.21 -25.87
CA PRO A 33 -3.27 -1.47 -25.37
C PRO A 33 -2.45 -2.14 -24.26
N GLU A 34 -1.13 -2.21 -24.41
CA GLU A 34 -0.22 -2.78 -23.39
C GLU A 34 -0.27 -1.99 -22.06
N ALA A 35 -0.46 -0.67 -22.13
CA ALA A 35 -0.59 0.17 -20.94
C ALA A 35 -1.94 -0.03 -20.24
N VAL A 36 -3.02 -0.28 -21.00
CA VAL A 36 -4.35 -0.61 -20.48
C VAL A 36 -4.29 -1.90 -19.66
N GLU A 37 -3.68 -2.96 -20.20
CA GLU A 37 -3.51 -4.24 -19.49
C GLU A 37 -2.70 -4.10 -18.20
N VAL A 38 -1.59 -3.34 -18.26
CA VAL A 38 -0.74 -3.06 -17.10
C VAL A 38 -1.52 -2.28 -16.04
N LEU A 39 -2.23 -1.22 -16.43
CA LEU A 39 -3.03 -0.42 -15.52
C LEU A 39 -4.12 -1.27 -14.86
N PHE A 40 -4.83 -2.09 -15.64
CA PHE A 40 -5.88 -2.98 -15.13
C PHE A 40 -5.34 -3.94 -14.06
N LYS A 41 -4.21 -4.59 -14.34
CA LYS A 41 -3.56 -5.51 -13.39
C LYS A 41 -3.14 -4.79 -12.11
N LEU A 42 -2.57 -3.59 -12.24
CA LEU A 42 -2.13 -2.79 -11.09
C LEU A 42 -3.30 -2.33 -10.22
N LEU A 43 -4.39 -1.84 -10.82
CA LEU A 43 -5.60 -1.45 -10.11
C LEU A 43 -6.28 -2.64 -9.44
N SER A 44 -6.26 -3.82 -10.07
CA SER A 44 -6.81 -5.05 -9.47
C SER A 44 -6.03 -5.47 -8.22
N VAL A 45 -4.70 -5.26 -8.19
CA VAL A 45 -3.90 -5.53 -6.98
C VAL A 45 -4.14 -4.47 -5.92
N GLN A 46 -4.10 -3.17 -6.29
CA GLN A 46 -4.35 -2.08 -5.35
C GLN A 46 -5.74 -2.19 -4.71
N GLY A 47 -6.78 -2.42 -5.51
CA GLY A 47 -8.14 -2.54 -4.98
C GLY A 47 -8.33 -3.74 -4.05
N ASP A 48 -7.58 -4.83 -4.26
CA ASP A 48 -7.63 -6.00 -3.36
C ASP A 48 -7.04 -5.69 -1.99
N THR A 49 -5.97 -4.89 -1.92
CA THR A 49 -5.36 -4.54 -0.63
C THR A 49 -6.28 -3.72 0.26
N GLU A 50 -6.99 -2.75 -0.32
CA GLU A 50 -7.80 -1.81 0.48
C GLU A 50 -8.98 -2.54 1.14
N PHE A 51 -9.61 -3.51 0.45
CA PHE A 51 -10.70 -4.28 1.06
C PHE A 51 -10.21 -5.36 2.01
N ALA A 52 -9.01 -5.89 1.77
CA ALA A 52 -8.47 -6.97 2.57
C ALA A 52 -8.00 -6.50 3.96
N SER A 53 -7.42 -5.30 4.07
CA SER A 53 -7.04 -4.74 5.38
C SER A 53 -8.27 -4.56 6.28
N ILE A 54 -9.41 -4.15 5.72
CA ILE A 54 -10.70 -4.01 6.43
C ILE A 54 -11.10 -5.34 7.08
N GLU A 55 -10.99 -6.46 6.35
CA GLU A 55 -11.32 -7.79 6.90
C GLU A 55 -10.38 -8.15 8.06
N GLN A 56 -9.09 -7.89 7.94
CA GLN A 56 -8.11 -8.16 9.01
C GLN A 56 -8.36 -7.29 10.25
N HIS A 57 -8.77 -6.04 10.07
CA HIS A 57 -9.05 -5.10 11.16
C HIS A 57 -10.42 -5.31 11.83
N MET A 58 -11.38 -5.93 11.15
CA MET A 58 -12.79 -6.01 11.58
C MET A 58 -13.01 -6.49 13.03
N PRO A 59 -12.32 -7.53 13.55
CA PRO A 59 -12.50 -7.96 14.94
C PRO A 59 -12.20 -6.86 15.97
N TRP A 60 -11.32 -5.93 15.65
CA TRP A 60 -10.86 -4.88 16.56
C TRP A 60 -11.85 -3.73 16.71
N LEU A 61 -12.92 -3.68 15.92
CA LEU A 61 -14.07 -2.79 16.21
C LEU A 61 -14.70 -3.09 17.58
N ILE A 62 -14.64 -4.35 18.01
CA ILE A 62 -15.19 -4.82 19.28
C ILE A 62 -14.09 -5.02 20.31
N HIS A 63 -12.96 -5.61 19.89
CA HIS A 63 -11.92 -6.11 20.81
C HIS A 63 -10.76 -5.13 21.08
N ALA A 64 -10.72 -3.95 20.46
CA ALA A 64 -9.62 -3.01 20.70
C ALA A 64 -9.52 -2.62 22.20
N PRO A 65 -8.29 -2.51 22.75
CA PRO A 65 -8.07 -2.33 24.19
C PRO A 65 -8.70 -1.07 24.78
N LYS A 66 -8.78 0.01 24.00
CA LYS A 66 -9.32 1.31 24.42
C LYS A 66 -10.41 1.81 23.48
N LEU A 67 -11.24 2.72 23.97
CA LEU A 67 -12.20 3.41 23.10
C LEU A 67 -11.49 4.24 22.02
N SER A 68 -10.39 4.90 22.36
CA SER A 68 -9.55 5.63 21.38
C SER A 68 -9.02 4.74 20.27
N ASP A 69 -8.66 3.51 20.60
CA ASP A 69 -8.14 2.50 19.68
C ASP A 69 -9.26 2.04 18.72
N ARG A 70 -10.49 1.85 19.24
CA ARG A 70 -11.70 1.57 18.44
C ARG A 70 -12.04 2.71 17.47
N VAL A 71 -11.96 3.95 17.92
CA VAL A 71 -12.16 5.13 17.05
C VAL A 71 -11.10 5.16 15.95
N THR A 72 -9.83 4.92 16.31
CA THR A 72 -8.70 4.93 15.37
C THR A 72 -8.83 3.84 14.31
N ILE A 73 -9.11 2.60 14.70
CA ILE A 73 -9.25 1.51 13.72
C ILE A 73 -10.49 1.68 12.85
N SER A 74 -11.59 2.23 13.39
CA SER A 74 -12.76 2.58 12.59
C SER A 74 -12.42 3.63 11.53
N ARG A 75 -11.58 4.61 11.87
CA ARG A 75 -11.11 5.62 10.91
C ARG A 75 -10.27 4.98 9.79
N ILE A 76 -9.31 4.13 10.15
CA ILE A 76 -8.47 3.40 9.17
C ILE A 76 -9.37 2.61 8.21
N MET A 77 -10.30 1.80 8.73
CA MET A 77 -11.21 1.00 7.90
C MET A 77 -12.10 1.86 6.98
N VAL A 78 -12.52 3.05 7.42
CA VAL A 78 -13.29 3.98 6.57
C VAL A 78 -12.43 4.57 5.46
N ASP A 79 -11.17 4.88 5.73
CA ASP A 79 -10.23 5.40 4.75
C ASP A 79 -9.95 4.33 3.69
N GLU A 80 -9.68 3.10 4.11
CA GLU A 80 -9.47 1.94 3.25
C GLU A 80 -10.69 1.62 2.37
N MET A 81 -11.90 1.71 2.94
CA MET A 81 -13.14 1.57 2.16
C MET A 81 -13.24 2.67 1.08
N ARG A 82 -12.86 3.91 1.40
CA ARG A 82 -12.84 5.01 0.42
C ARG A 82 -11.78 4.78 -0.66
N HIS A 83 -10.59 4.30 -0.29
CA HIS A 83 -9.52 3.97 -1.23
C HIS A 83 -9.99 2.90 -2.23
N GLY A 84 -10.54 1.80 -1.71
CA GLY A 84 -11.11 0.73 -2.53
C GLY A 84 -12.24 1.23 -3.44
N TRP A 85 -13.11 2.12 -2.93
CA TRP A 85 -14.16 2.74 -3.75
C TRP A 85 -13.62 3.61 -4.89
N GLN A 86 -12.57 4.40 -4.64
CA GLN A 86 -11.91 5.22 -5.65
C GLN A 86 -11.29 4.35 -6.75
N VAL A 87 -10.63 3.25 -6.37
CA VAL A 87 -10.09 2.27 -7.32
C VAL A 87 -11.21 1.61 -8.15
N ILE A 88 -12.31 1.21 -7.51
CA ILE A 88 -13.48 0.65 -8.20
C ILE A 88 -14.06 1.64 -9.21
N GLN A 89 -14.10 2.95 -8.92
CA GLN A 89 -14.61 3.92 -9.89
C GLN A 89 -13.75 3.95 -11.15
N ILE A 90 -12.43 3.83 -11.03
CA ILE A 90 -11.53 3.74 -12.18
C ILE A 90 -11.73 2.42 -12.91
N LEU A 91 -11.83 1.30 -12.18
CA LEU A 91 -12.04 -0.02 -12.78
C LEU A 91 -13.30 -0.07 -13.64
N LYS A 92 -14.37 0.67 -13.31
CA LYS A 92 -15.59 0.73 -14.14
C LYS A 92 -15.35 1.29 -15.55
N GLU A 93 -14.30 2.05 -15.79
CA GLU A 93 -13.95 2.52 -17.15
C GLU A 93 -13.58 1.36 -18.09
N PHE A 94 -13.15 0.22 -17.54
CA PHE A 94 -12.84 -1.01 -18.28
C PHE A 94 -14.08 -1.83 -18.66
N GLY A 95 -15.27 -1.22 -18.60
CA GLY A 95 -16.52 -1.86 -19.00
C GLY A 95 -16.86 -3.09 -18.15
N GLU A 96 -17.28 -4.15 -18.82
CA GLU A 96 -17.80 -5.35 -18.15
C GLU A 96 -16.72 -6.13 -17.37
N GLU A 97 -15.50 -6.18 -17.89
CA GLU A 97 -14.38 -6.81 -17.18
C GLU A 97 -14.02 -6.04 -15.90
N GLY A 98 -14.05 -4.71 -15.99
CA GLY A 98 -13.89 -3.82 -14.84
C GLY A 98 -14.89 -4.06 -13.73
N LYS A 99 -16.17 -4.19 -14.08
CA LYS A 99 -17.24 -4.51 -13.12
C LYS A 99 -17.05 -5.87 -12.48
N LYS A 100 -16.72 -6.90 -13.27
CA LYS A 100 -16.46 -8.26 -12.76
C LYS A 100 -15.31 -8.26 -11.76
N ILE A 101 -14.22 -7.55 -12.05
CA ILE A 101 -13.14 -7.40 -11.08
C ILE A 101 -13.61 -6.66 -9.83
N ALA A 102 -14.36 -5.56 -9.95
CA ALA A 102 -14.88 -4.85 -8.78
C ALA A 102 -15.77 -5.74 -7.89
N GLU A 103 -16.64 -6.55 -8.47
CA GLU A 103 -17.46 -7.53 -7.73
C GLU A 103 -16.61 -8.61 -7.06
N ASP A 104 -15.63 -9.14 -7.79
CA ASP A 104 -14.68 -10.12 -7.27
C ASP A 104 -13.91 -9.56 -6.07
N LEU A 105 -13.38 -8.33 -6.15
CA LEU A 105 -12.70 -7.64 -5.04
C LEU A 105 -13.57 -7.57 -3.77
N LEU A 106 -14.86 -7.21 -3.90
CA LEU A 106 -15.79 -7.12 -2.77
C LEU A 106 -16.17 -8.50 -2.19
N SER A 107 -16.06 -9.56 -2.99
CA SER A 107 -16.41 -10.93 -2.61
C SER A 107 -15.23 -11.74 -2.04
N ARG A 108 -13.98 -11.31 -2.29
CA ARG A 108 -12.77 -11.95 -1.79
C ARG A 108 -12.76 -11.93 -0.27
N ARG A 109 -12.16 -12.98 0.31
CA ARG A 109 -12.02 -13.19 1.74
C ARG A 109 -10.63 -13.73 2.04
N MET A 110 -10.19 -13.56 3.28
CA MET A 110 -8.92 -14.03 3.80
C MET A 110 -8.62 -15.48 3.37
N GLY A 111 -7.40 -15.72 2.92
CA GLY A 111 -6.95 -16.94 2.24
C GLY A 111 -7.03 -16.88 0.72
N ARG A 112 -7.73 -15.88 0.14
CA ARG A 112 -7.89 -15.70 -1.32
C ARG A 112 -7.44 -14.33 -1.84
N HIS A 113 -6.88 -13.48 -0.99
CA HIS A 113 -6.28 -12.21 -1.43
C HIS A 113 -4.99 -12.46 -2.21
N LYS A 114 -4.70 -11.55 -3.14
CA LYS A 114 -3.59 -11.65 -4.09
C LYS A 114 -2.22 -11.58 -3.42
N LEU A 115 -2.13 -10.88 -2.29
CA LEU A 115 -0.89 -10.69 -1.54
C LEU A 115 -0.97 -11.44 -0.19
N ASP A 116 0.05 -12.26 0.09
CA ASP A 116 0.08 -13.16 1.26
C ASP A 116 -0.08 -12.41 2.60
N ALA A 117 0.44 -11.18 2.71
CA ALA A 117 0.34 -10.34 3.90
C ALA A 117 -1.12 -10.15 4.37
N PHE A 118 -2.06 -10.08 3.43
CA PHE A 118 -3.48 -9.86 3.69
C PHE A 118 -4.25 -11.15 3.98
N ASN A 119 -3.58 -12.30 3.87
CA ASN A 119 -4.13 -13.61 4.22
C ASN A 119 -3.68 -14.08 5.62
N ILE A 120 -3.00 -13.21 6.38
CA ILE A 120 -2.51 -13.51 7.74
C ILE A 120 -3.46 -12.88 8.76
N PRO A 121 -4.05 -13.66 9.69
CA PRO A 121 -4.95 -13.11 10.70
C PRO A 121 -4.20 -12.25 11.73
N PHE A 122 -4.92 -11.27 12.28
CA PHE A 122 -4.49 -10.51 13.46
C PHE A 122 -4.94 -11.26 14.71
N ASN A 123 -3.98 -11.85 15.41
CA ASN A 123 -4.23 -12.68 16.59
C ASN A 123 -4.27 -11.85 17.88
N MET A 124 -3.67 -10.66 17.85
CA MET A 124 -3.63 -9.71 18.96
C MET A 124 -3.71 -8.27 18.45
N TRP A 125 -4.08 -7.33 19.31
CA TRP A 125 -4.28 -5.93 18.92
C TRP A 125 -3.01 -5.35 18.30
N GLU A 126 -1.86 -5.72 18.84
CA GLU A 126 -0.56 -5.24 18.40
C GLU A 126 -0.21 -5.66 16.96
N ASP A 127 -0.89 -6.67 16.40
CA ASP A 127 -0.80 -6.96 14.97
C ASP A 127 -1.27 -5.77 14.12
N THR A 128 -2.28 -5.02 14.57
CA THR A 128 -2.71 -3.79 13.88
C THR A 128 -1.60 -2.75 13.86
N LEU A 129 -0.80 -2.65 14.94
CA LEU A 129 0.32 -1.71 15.02
C LEU A 129 1.46 -2.12 14.10
N GLY A 130 1.81 -3.40 14.11
CA GLY A 130 2.84 -3.95 13.23
C GLY A 130 2.45 -3.85 11.75
N PHE A 131 1.20 -4.18 11.43
CA PHE A 131 0.66 -4.10 10.07
C PHE A 131 0.64 -2.67 9.56
N THR A 132 0.00 -1.74 10.27
CA THR A 132 -0.07 -0.34 9.84
C THR A 132 1.32 0.31 9.80
N PHE A 133 2.26 -0.09 10.66
CA PHE A 133 3.63 0.40 10.60
C PHE A 133 4.40 -0.07 9.37
N LEU A 134 4.24 -1.33 8.96
CA LEU A 134 5.12 -2.00 7.99
C LEU A 134 4.45 -2.31 6.65
N ILE A 135 3.17 -2.67 6.63
CA ILE A 135 2.40 -3.08 5.45
C ILE A 135 1.74 -1.88 4.78
N ASP A 136 1.00 -1.04 5.50
CA ASP A 136 0.44 0.22 4.96
C ASP A 136 1.58 1.14 4.48
N ARG A 137 2.74 1.06 5.13
CA ARG A 137 3.94 1.76 4.66
C ARG A 137 4.45 1.27 3.30
N VAL A 138 4.25 -0.01 2.96
CA VAL A 138 4.44 -0.46 1.57
C VAL A 138 3.39 0.18 0.67
N GLY A 139 2.12 0.24 1.10
CA GLY A 139 1.05 0.98 0.44
C GLY A 139 1.46 2.42 0.11
N MET A 140 2.01 3.15 1.07
CA MET A 140 2.57 4.50 0.90
C MET A 140 3.63 4.56 -0.21
N PHE A 141 4.59 3.62 -0.27
CA PHE A 141 5.58 3.58 -1.35
C PHE A 141 4.95 3.25 -2.72
N GLN A 142 3.92 2.40 -2.76
CA GLN A 142 3.16 2.13 -3.98
C GLN A 142 2.39 3.37 -4.46
N LEU A 143 1.73 4.08 -3.54
CA LEU A 143 1.05 5.35 -3.83
C LEU A 143 2.04 6.42 -4.30
N LEU A 144 3.20 6.54 -3.65
CA LEU A 144 4.29 7.40 -4.12
C LEU A 144 4.73 7.02 -5.53
N ALA A 145 4.78 5.74 -5.89
CA ALA A 145 5.10 5.33 -7.25
C ALA A 145 4.01 5.71 -8.26
N PHE A 146 2.73 5.71 -7.86
CA PHE A 146 1.62 6.18 -8.68
C PHE A 146 1.46 7.71 -8.71
N GLU A 147 2.11 8.44 -7.80
CA GLU A 147 2.03 9.89 -7.74
C GLU A 147 2.44 10.49 -9.09
N ASP A 148 1.58 11.36 -9.62
CA ASP A 148 1.74 12.01 -10.92
C ASP A 148 1.66 11.06 -12.14
N SER A 149 1.04 9.88 -12.00
CA SER A 149 0.79 8.90 -13.07
C SER A 149 0.33 9.56 -14.39
N SER A 150 0.76 8.98 -15.52
CA SER A 150 0.36 9.40 -16.86
C SER A 150 -1.15 9.27 -17.10
N PHE A 151 -1.81 8.39 -16.34
CA PHE A 151 -3.26 8.26 -16.35
C PHE A 151 -3.90 9.24 -15.36
N GLY A 152 -4.56 10.26 -15.89
CA GLY A 152 -5.16 11.39 -15.18
C GLY A 152 -6.10 10.98 -14.04
N PRO A 153 -7.09 10.06 -14.26
CA PRO A 153 -8.00 9.62 -13.21
C PRO A 153 -7.28 9.04 -12.00
N LEU A 154 -6.30 8.16 -12.21
CA LEU A 154 -5.47 7.60 -11.14
C LEU A 154 -4.66 8.71 -10.45
N SER A 155 -3.96 9.54 -11.22
CA SER A 155 -3.15 10.61 -10.66
C SER A 155 -3.93 11.58 -9.77
N ARG A 156 -5.26 11.72 -9.95
CA ARG A 156 -6.11 12.62 -9.15
C ARG A 156 -6.50 12.06 -7.79
N ILE A 157 -6.57 10.74 -7.61
CA ILE A 157 -6.99 10.13 -6.33
C ILE A 157 -5.81 9.95 -5.37
N ILE A 158 -4.59 9.76 -5.91
CA ILE A 158 -3.39 9.41 -5.14
C ILE A 158 -3.05 10.44 -4.04
N PRO A 159 -3.05 11.78 -4.27
CA PRO A 159 -2.69 12.72 -3.21
C PRO A 159 -3.60 12.63 -1.98
N THR A 160 -4.89 12.36 -2.17
CA THR A 160 -5.83 12.20 -1.07
C THR A 160 -5.59 10.89 -0.32
N MET A 161 -5.39 9.78 -1.05
CA MET A 161 -5.05 8.49 -0.44
C MET A 161 -3.77 8.60 0.39
N MET A 162 -2.72 9.24 -0.15
CA MET A 162 -1.45 9.42 0.57
C MET A 162 -1.59 10.23 1.86
N MET A 163 -2.40 11.29 1.88
CA MET A 163 -2.64 12.06 3.11
C MET A 163 -3.33 11.22 4.18
N GLU A 164 -4.21 10.29 3.77
CA GLU A 164 -4.92 9.40 4.68
C GLU A 164 -4.00 8.27 5.17
N GLU A 165 -3.19 7.71 4.27
CA GLU A 165 -2.21 6.66 4.57
C GLU A 165 -1.13 7.14 5.56
N GLU A 166 -0.79 8.43 5.54
CA GLU A 166 0.14 9.02 6.51
C GLU A 166 -0.38 8.87 7.95
N PHE A 167 -1.69 8.94 8.17
CA PHE A 167 -2.28 8.67 9.49
C PHE A 167 -2.04 7.23 9.93
N HIS A 168 -2.21 6.26 9.02
CA HIS A 168 -2.13 4.83 9.31
C HIS A 168 -0.71 4.44 9.73
N ILE A 169 0.28 4.84 8.93
CA ILE A 169 1.68 4.52 9.18
C ILE A 169 2.25 5.19 10.43
N ASN A 170 1.70 6.35 10.80
CA ASN A 170 2.05 7.06 12.04
C ASN A 170 1.37 6.43 13.26
N PHE A 171 0.12 5.97 13.14
CA PHE A 171 -0.54 5.18 14.17
C PHE A 171 0.26 3.91 14.50
N GLY A 172 0.67 3.15 13.49
CA GLY A 172 1.51 1.98 13.67
C GLY A 172 2.85 2.29 14.34
N TYR A 173 3.59 3.28 13.80
CA TYR A 173 4.90 3.67 14.34
C TYR A 173 4.82 4.13 15.79
N THR A 174 3.86 5.00 16.13
CA THR A 174 3.68 5.49 17.51
C THR A 174 3.26 4.36 18.46
N GLY A 175 2.47 3.41 17.98
CA GLY A 175 2.13 2.19 18.72
C GLY A 175 3.36 1.33 19.03
N ILE A 176 4.21 1.07 18.03
CA ILE A 176 5.46 0.32 18.21
C ILE A 176 6.39 1.03 19.18
N LYS A 177 6.57 2.35 19.03
CA LYS A 177 7.37 3.16 19.95
C LYS A 177 6.86 3.04 21.39
N LYS A 178 5.55 3.12 21.59
CA LYS A 178 4.93 2.99 22.90
C LYS A 178 5.15 1.62 23.53
N LEU A 179 5.09 0.53 22.76
CA LEU A 179 5.41 -0.81 23.27
C LEU A 179 6.84 -0.86 23.83
N VAL A 180 7.79 -0.24 23.15
CA VAL A 180 9.19 -0.15 23.63
C VAL A 180 9.27 0.67 24.92
N GLU A 181 8.61 1.83 24.98
CA GLU A 181 8.56 2.69 26.18
C GLU A 181 7.91 2.00 27.39
N GLU A 182 6.94 1.11 27.15
CA GLU A 182 6.30 0.26 28.18
C GLU A 182 7.13 -0.97 28.57
N GLY A 183 8.36 -1.12 28.07
CA GLY A 183 9.23 -2.27 28.36
C GLY A 183 8.89 -3.55 27.58
N LYS A 184 7.97 -3.49 26.61
CA LYS A 184 7.56 -4.63 25.75
C LYS A 184 8.40 -4.71 24.47
N ARG A 185 9.71 -4.53 24.58
CA ARG A 185 10.64 -4.52 23.43
C ARG A 185 10.60 -5.83 22.63
N ASP A 186 10.49 -6.97 23.31
CA ASP A 186 10.46 -8.28 22.65
C ASP A 186 9.20 -8.46 21.79
N LEU A 187 8.06 -7.94 22.25
CA LEU A 187 6.83 -7.92 21.47
C LEU A 187 6.95 -7.00 20.26
N ALA A 188 7.49 -5.79 20.44
CA ALA A 188 7.75 -4.88 19.33
C ALA A 188 8.67 -5.53 18.28
N GLN A 189 9.76 -6.17 18.70
CA GLN A 189 10.68 -6.89 17.80
C GLN A 189 9.98 -8.07 17.10
N ALA A 190 9.11 -8.81 17.79
CA ALA A 190 8.35 -9.90 17.19
C ALA A 190 7.41 -9.41 16.07
N LEU A 191 6.79 -8.24 16.23
CA LEU A 191 5.96 -7.61 15.20
C LEU A 191 6.80 -7.20 13.98
N ILE A 192 7.99 -6.62 14.19
CA ILE A 192 8.92 -6.31 13.08
C ILE A 192 9.31 -7.60 12.34
N ASN A 193 9.70 -8.63 13.08
CA ASN A 193 10.06 -9.94 12.52
C ASN A 193 8.91 -10.61 11.77
N LYS A 194 7.66 -10.38 12.21
CA LYS A 194 6.46 -10.91 11.57
C LYS A 194 6.19 -10.21 10.24
N TRP A 195 6.12 -8.88 10.22
CA TRP A 195 5.55 -8.12 9.10
C TRP A 195 6.59 -7.64 8.08
N PHE A 196 7.81 -7.30 8.50
CA PHE A 196 8.85 -6.78 7.60
C PHE A 196 9.12 -7.66 6.38
N PRO A 197 9.36 -8.99 6.49
CA PRO A 197 9.61 -9.81 5.30
C PRO A 197 8.38 -9.91 4.37
N ARG A 198 7.16 -9.80 4.89
CA ARG A 198 5.95 -9.75 4.05
C ARG A 198 5.85 -8.43 3.31
N GLY A 199 6.22 -7.32 3.96
CA GLY A 199 6.34 -6.02 3.29
C GLY A 199 7.35 -6.06 2.13
N LEU A 200 8.49 -6.75 2.30
CA LEU A 200 9.46 -6.92 1.21
C LEU A 200 8.92 -7.72 0.03
N ASP A 201 8.12 -8.76 0.30
CA ASP A 201 7.49 -9.59 -0.73
C ASP A 201 6.38 -8.85 -1.49
N MET A 202 5.67 -7.92 -0.83
CA MET A 202 4.60 -7.12 -1.45
C MET A 202 5.07 -6.21 -2.58
N PHE A 203 6.35 -5.82 -2.60
CA PHE A 203 6.90 -5.07 -3.75
C PHE A 203 6.94 -5.91 -5.02
N GLY A 204 6.82 -7.24 -4.96
CA GLY A 204 6.90 -8.10 -6.13
C GLY A 204 8.34 -8.38 -6.57
N HIS A 205 8.49 -9.12 -7.68
CA HIS A 205 9.80 -9.52 -8.19
C HIS A 205 10.59 -8.34 -8.75
N SER A 206 11.92 -8.39 -8.60
CA SER A 206 12.82 -7.35 -9.12
C SER A 206 12.83 -7.30 -10.65
N LYS A 207 12.68 -8.46 -11.32
CA LYS A 207 12.57 -8.57 -12.79
C LYS A 207 11.09 -8.69 -13.20
N SER A 208 10.35 -7.59 -13.12
CA SER A 208 8.91 -7.56 -13.43
C SER A 208 8.62 -6.79 -14.71
N ILE A 209 8.23 -7.51 -15.77
CA ILE A 209 7.81 -6.92 -17.05
C ILE A 209 6.65 -5.93 -16.85
N THR A 210 5.69 -6.26 -15.97
CA THR A 210 4.57 -5.36 -15.66
C THR A 210 5.05 -4.00 -15.14
N ILE A 211 6.10 -3.98 -14.32
CA ILE A 211 6.63 -2.73 -13.76
C ILE A 211 7.54 -2.00 -14.73
N ASP A 212 8.27 -2.74 -15.58
CA ASP A 212 9.03 -2.15 -16.69
C ASP A 212 8.10 -1.39 -17.64
N LEU A 213 6.98 -1.99 -18.00
CA LEU A 213 5.95 -1.37 -18.83
C LEU A 213 5.23 -0.23 -18.10
N ALA A 214 4.93 -0.38 -16.81
CA ALA A 214 4.34 0.69 -16.02
C ALA A 214 5.24 1.93 -15.98
N TYR A 215 6.55 1.74 -15.88
CA TYR A 215 7.52 2.84 -15.96
C TYR A 215 7.59 3.43 -17.37
N LYS A 216 7.71 2.58 -18.39
CA LYS A 216 7.74 2.99 -19.82
C LYS A 216 6.54 3.87 -20.16
N TYR A 217 5.34 3.48 -19.75
CA TYR A 217 4.10 4.21 -20.05
C TYR A 217 3.77 5.34 -19.08
N GLY A 218 4.65 5.64 -18.13
CA GLY A 218 4.44 6.73 -17.18
C GLY A 218 3.41 6.43 -16.08
N ILE A 219 2.99 5.17 -15.90
CA ILE A 219 1.97 4.80 -14.90
C ILE A 219 2.56 4.81 -13.48
N LYS A 220 3.76 4.21 -13.30
CA LYS A 220 4.52 4.24 -12.04
C LYS A 220 5.91 4.85 -12.27
N LYS A 221 6.37 5.72 -11.37
CA LYS A 221 7.70 6.37 -11.48
C LYS A 221 8.86 5.62 -10.83
N MET A 222 8.57 4.59 -10.03
CA MET A 222 9.59 3.80 -9.33
C MET A 222 9.45 2.32 -9.66
N ARG A 223 10.61 1.64 -9.69
CA ARG A 223 10.71 0.19 -9.86
C ARG A 223 10.59 -0.53 -8.52
N ASN A 224 10.32 -1.84 -8.57
CA ASN A 224 10.10 -2.66 -7.36
C ASN A 224 11.31 -2.69 -6.44
N ASP A 225 12.50 -2.84 -7.01
CA ASP A 225 13.77 -2.86 -6.29
C ASP A 225 14.08 -1.50 -5.66
N GLU A 226 13.88 -0.41 -6.41
CA GLU A 226 14.03 0.96 -5.92
C GLU A 226 13.12 1.23 -4.70
N MET A 227 11.82 0.94 -4.82
CA MET A 227 10.88 1.10 -3.71
C MET A 227 11.25 0.22 -2.52
N ARG A 228 11.68 -1.03 -2.76
CA ARG A 228 12.10 -1.95 -1.69
C ARG A 228 13.32 -1.42 -0.93
N GLN A 229 14.30 -0.84 -1.61
CA GLN A 229 15.48 -0.25 -0.96
C GLN A 229 15.11 0.99 -0.15
N LEU A 230 14.23 1.85 -0.66
CA LEU A 230 13.72 3.00 0.09
C LEU A 230 12.97 2.57 1.34
N TYR A 231 12.11 1.56 1.24
CA TYR A 231 11.41 0.97 2.37
C TYR A 231 12.36 0.40 3.42
N ILE A 232 13.34 -0.40 3.02
CA ILE A 232 14.36 -0.96 3.93
C ILE A 232 15.08 0.16 4.69
N LYS A 233 15.48 1.22 3.98
CA LYS A 233 16.15 2.39 4.57
C LYS A 233 15.23 3.11 5.56
N ASP A 234 13.99 3.41 5.18
CA ASP A 234 13.01 4.11 6.02
C ASP A 234 12.74 3.33 7.32
N ILE A 235 12.47 2.02 7.23
CA ILE A 235 12.26 1.16 8.40
C ILE A 235 13.48 1.16 9.29
N LYS A 236 14.68 0.97 8.74
CA LYS A 236 15.93 0.95 9.53
C LYS A 236 16.11 2.25 10.31
N GLU A 237 15.90 3.39 9.66
CA GLU A 237 16.04 4.71 10.29
C GLU A 237 14.99 4.95 11.39
N LEU A 238 13.79 4.39 11.27
CA LEU A 238 12.71 4.51 12.25
C LEU A 238 12.91 3.61 13.47
N ILE A 239 13.36 2.37 13.28
CA ILE A 239 13.43 1.38 14.36
C ILE A 239 14.75 1.42 15.14
N THR A 240 15.84 1.90 14.53
CA THR A 240 17.17 1.96 15.19
C THR A 240 17.15 2.83 16.45
N PRO A 241 16.55 4.05 16.45
CA PRO A 241 16.45 4.86 17.67
C PRO A 241 15.59 4.24 18.77
N LEU A 242 14.70 3.30 18.43
CA LEU A 242 13.90 2.53 19.39
C LEU A 242 14.68 1.34 19.96
N GLY A 243 15.94 1.16 19.56
CA GLY A 243 16.75 0.00 19.94
C GLY A 243 16.23 -1.32 19.38
N LEU A 244 15.44 -1.29 18.29
CA LEU A 244 14.96 -2.49 17.58
C LEU A 244 15.91 -2.83 16.42
N GLU A 245 15.92 -4.10 16.02
CA GLU A 245 16.80 -4.62 14.99
C GLU A 245 16.04 -4.88 13.69
N LEU A 246 16.67 -4.50 12.57
CA LEU A 246 16.15 -4.83 11.25
C LEU A 246 16.36 -6.33 10.99
N PRO A 247 15.31 -7.11 10.67
CA PRO A 247 15.46 -8.51 10.33
C PRO A 247 16.32 -8.69 9.07
N ASP A 248 17.00 -9.84 8.95
CA ASP A 248 17.68 -10.23 7.71
C ASP A 248 16.71 -10.12 6.53
N ILE A 249 17.12 -9.35 5.52
CA ILE A 249 16.31 -9.03 4.33
C ILE A 249 16.02 -10.26 3.44
N ASN A 250 16.65 -11.41 3.69
CA ASN A 250 16.37 -12.66 2.99
C ASN A 250 15.52 -13.63 3.84
N ARG A 251 15.33 -13.34 5.12
CA ARG A 251 14.62 -14.24 6.04
C ARG A 251 13.13 -14.30 5.69
N ASN A 252 12.59 -15.51 5.57
CA ASN A 252 11.16 -15.76 5.38
C ASN A 252 10.52 -15.07 4.16
N ARG A 253 11.32 -14.75 3.14
CA ARG A 253 10.86 -14.19 1.87
C ARG A 253 10.48 -15.27 0.88
N ARG A 254 9.40 -15.01 0.14
CA ARG A 254 8.88 -15.85 -0.94
C ARG A 254 9.09 -15.21 -2.31
N VAL A 255 9.32 -13.89 -2.36
CA VAL A 255 9.43 -13.11 -3.60
C VAL A 255 10.73 -12.32 -3.57
N TYR A 256 11.52 -12.39 -4.64
CA TYR A 256 12.84 -11.73 -4.76
C TYR A 256 12.88 -10.73 -5.93
#